data_AF-A0A445ASM9-F1
#
_entry.id   AF-A0A445ASM9-F1
#
_cell.length_a   1.000
_cell.length_b   1.000
_cell.length_c   1.000
_cell.angle_alpha   90.00
_cell.angle_beta   90.00
_cell.angle_gamma   90.00
#
_symmetry.space_group_name_H-M   'P 1'
#
loop_
_entity.id
_entity.type
_entity.pdbx_description
1 polymer ?
#
loop_
_entity_poly.entity_id
_entity_poly.type
_entity_poly.pdbx_seq_one_letter_code
_entity_poly.pdbx_strand_id
1 'polypeptide(L)'
;MSDVRLYLSSDTTCQADENEDIQQEWFTPEFLNDIKYSELPNHKLTLKPGVAVMLLQNIDQTSDLCNGTRLIVNELGSNVIGVTVVTGRNIGDKVYIPRMNLIPSNSGLPFKFQRRQFPLTVCFAMTINKSQGQSLSHVGLYLSKSVFTHGQLYVALSRVKSRSDINVLILDEDGNLKSSTKNVVLKEDFNNI
;
A
#
# COMPACT_ATOMS: atom_id res chain seq x y z
N MET A 1 -1.85 -21.25 17.18
CA MET A 1 -1.72 -21.16 15.71
C MET A 1 -2.57 -20.00 15.25
N SER A 2 -1.97 -18.94 14.70
CA SER A 2 -2.75 -17.81 14.19
C SER A 2 -3.29 -18.18 12.80
N ASP A 3 -4.58 -18.46 12.70
CA ASP A 3 -5.21 -18.85 11.44
C ASP A 3 -5.16 -17.72 10.40
N VAL A 4 -4.69 -18.07 9.22
CA VAL A 4 -4.75 -17.22 8.02
C VAL A 4 -6.21 -17.20 7.54
N ARG A 5 -6.72 -16.03 7.16
CA ARG A 5 -8.08 -15.87 6.65
C ARG A 5 -8.08 -15.26 5.25
N LEU A 6 -8.83 -15.89 4.35
CA LEU A 6 -9.12 -15.38 3.01
C LEU A 6 -10.44 -14.61 3.00
N TYR A 7 -10.41 -13.42 2.43
CA TYR A 7 -11.57 -12.59 2.16
C TYR A 7 -11.73 -12.40 0.66
N LEU A 8 -12.87 -12.83 0.13
CA LEU A 8 -13.26 -12.56 -1.25
C LEU A 8 -14.06 -11.26 -1.33
N SER A 9 -13.84 -10.48 -2.39
CA SER A 9 -14.65 -9.31 -2.69
C SER A 9 -15.98 -9.72 -3.33
N SER A 10 -16.91 -8.78 -3.39
CA SER A 10 -18.12 -8.88 -4.19
C SER A 10 -18.13 -7.72 -5.17
N ASP A 11 -18.09 -8.02 -6.46
CA ASP A 11 -17.90 -7.04 -7.53
C ASP A 11 -19.16 -6.94 -8.38
N THR A 12 -19.57 -5.71 -8.72
CA THR A 12 -20.80 -5.42 -9.48
C THR A 12 -20.56 -4.27 -10.43
N THR A 13 -21.09 -4.32 -11.65
CA THR A 13 -21.12 -3.15 -12.55
C THR A 13 -22.04 -2.07 -11.99
N CYS A 14 -21.69 -0.80 -12.20
CA CYS A 14 -22.57 0.33 -11.88
C CYS A 14 -23.41 0.61 -13.12
N GLN A 15 -24.73 0.56 -13.02
CA GLN A 15 -25.60 1.01 -14.11
C GLN A 15 -25.46 2.53 -14.25
N ALA A 16 -24.99 2.99 -15.41
CA ALA A 16 -25.16 4.38 -15.83
C ALA A 16 -26.46 4.46 -16.66
N ASP A 17 -27.15 5.59 -16.54
CA ASP A 17 -28.49 5.83 -17.08
C ASP A 17 -28.68 5.36 -18.53
N GLU A 18 -29.81 4.67 -18.74
CA GLU A 18 -30.56 4.45 -19.98
C GLU A 18 -29.79 4.71 -21.30
N ASN A 19 -29.18 3.66 -21.87
CA ASN A 19 -29.08 3.36 -23.33
C ASN A 19 -27.92 2.40 -23.71
N GLU A 20 -27.63 1.34 -22.95
CA GLU A 20 -26.62 0.35 -23.38
C GLU A 20 -27.03 -1.10 -23.08
N ASP A 21 -28.04 -1.59 -23.82
CA ASP A 21 -28.39 -3.02 -23.91
C ASP A 21 -27.29 -3.87 -24.59
N ILE A 22 -26.10 -3.32 -24.86
CA ILE A 22 -25.07 -3.96 -25.70
C ILE A 22 -23.79 -4.36 -24.93
N GLN A 23 -23.60 -4.01 -23.64
CA GLN A 23 -22.32 -4.33 -22.97
C GLN A 23 -22.39 -5.10 -21.64
N GLN A 24 -23.57 -5.37 -21.08
CA GLN A 24 -23.67 -6.05 -19.77
C GLN A 24 -23.30 -7.54 -19.82
N GLU A 25 -23.41 -8.21 -20.97
CA GLU A 25 -23.08 -9.65 -21.09
C GLU A 25 -21.57 -9.96 -21.09
N TRP A 26 -20.69 -8.99 -21.38
CA TRP A 26 -19.25 -9.23 -21.41
C TRP A 26 -18.53 -9.02 -20.07
N PHE A 27 -19.17 -8.34 -19.11
CA PHE A 27 -18.55 -8.04 -17.82
C PHE A 27 -19.01 -9.03 -16.76
N THR A 28 -18.53 -10.28 -16.87
CA THR A 28 -18.84 -11.33 -15.88
C THR A 28 -18.19 -11.01 -14.52
N PRO A 29 -18.74 -11.53 -13.41
CA PRO A 29 -18.11 -11.41 -12.10
C PRO A 29 -16.65 -11.90 -12.08
N GLU A 30 -16.34 -12.96 -12.83
CA GLU A 30 -14.98 -13.49 -12.97
C GLU A 30 -14.03 -12.48 -13.61
N PHE A 31 -14.48 -11.80 -14.67
CA PHE A 31 -13.71 -10.74 -15.30
C PHE A 31 -13.46 -9.59 -14.32
N LEU A 32 -14.48 -9.16 -13.57
CA LEU A 32 -14.34 -8.10 -12.58
C LEU A 32 -13.35 -8.48 -11.47
N ASN A 33 -13.39 -9.73 -10.99
CA ASN A 33 -12.51 -10.24 -9.94
C ASN A 33 -11.02 -10.17 -10.33
N ASP A 34 -10.70 -10.26 -11.61
CA ASP A 34 -9.33 -10.20 -12.12
C ASP A 34 -8.80 -8.76 -12.29
N ILE A 35 -9.67 -7.75 -12.23
CA ILE A 35 -9.27 -6.34 -12.32
C ILE A 35 -8.41 -5.96 -11.09
N LYS A 36 -7.17 -5.55 -11.38
CA LYS A 36 -6.23 -4.99 -10.41
C LYS A 36 -6.08 -3.50 -10.65
N TYR A 37 -6.32 -2.71 -9.61
CA TYR A 37 -6.21 -1.26 -9.65
C TYR A 37 -5.56 -0.79 -8.35
N SER A 38 -4.64 0.17 -8.39
CA SER A 38 -3.86 0.58 -7.19
C SER A 38 -4.73 1.16 -6.07
N GLU A 39 -5.87 1.76 -6.41
CA GLU A 39 -6.82 2.35 -5.46
C GLU A 39 -7.89 1.35 -4.97
N LEU A 40 -7.85 0.11 -5.46
CA LEU A 40 -8.77 -0.95 -5.07
C LEU A 40 -8.03 -2.12 -4.40
N PRO A 41 -8.59 -2.69 -3.32
CA PRO A 41 -8.10 -3.97 -2.83
C PRO A 41 -8.33 -5.06 -3.89
N ASN A 42 -7.45 -6.05 -3.89
CA ASN A 42 -7.61 -7.22 -4.75
C ASN A 42 -8.87 -8.01 -4.37
N HIS A 43 -9.44 -8.73 -5.35
CA HIS A 43 -10.56 -9.64 -5.09
C HIS A 43 -10.25 -10.63 -3.96
N LYS A 44 -9.07 -11.26 -4.01
CA LYS A 44 -8.55 -12.14 -2.96
C LYS A 44 -7.67 -11.33 -2.01
N LEU A 45 -8.12 -11.17 -0.76
CA LEU A 45 -7.36 -10.54 0.32
C LEU A 45 -7.09 -11.58 1.43
N THR A 46 -5.84 -12.00 1.56
CA THR A 46 -5.41 -12.98 2.57
C THR A 46 -4.68 -12.28 3.70
N LEU A 47 -5.16 -12.45 4.93
CA LEU A 47 -4.62 -11.79 6.12
C LEU A 47 -4.36 -12.78 7.25
N LYS A 48 -3.48 -12.39 8.17
CA LYS A 48 -3.23 -13.10 9.44
C LYS A 48 -2.98 -12.08 10.54
N PRO A 49 -3.26 -12.38 11.82
CA PRO A 49 -2.83 -11.54 12.93
C PRO A 49 -1.32 -11.25 12.87
N GLY A 50 -0.93 -10.02 13.20
CA GLY A 50 0.43 -9.50 13.15
C GLY A 50 0.91 -9.02 11.77
N VAL A 51 0.12 -9.19 10.69
CA VAL A 51 0.53 -8.70 9.37
C VAL A 51 0.34 -7.18 9.27
N ALA A 52 1.31 -6.51 8.65
CA ALA A 52 1.22 -5.10 8.31
C ALA A 52 0.35 -4.88 7.08
N VAL A 53 -0.60 -3.95 7.20
CA VAL A 53 -1.50 -3.53 6.13
C VAL A 53 -1.54 -2.02 6.00
N MET A 54 -1.99 -1.54 4.86
CA MET A 54 -2.15 -0.12 4.55
C MET A 54 -3.58 0.16 4.09
N LEU A 55 -4.15 1.27 4.56
CA LEU A 55 -5.43 1.77 4.07
C LEU A 55 -5.29 2.30 2.65
N LEU A 56 -6.22 1.92 1.77
CA LEU A 56 -6.29 2.36 0.38
C LEU A 56 -7.20 3.57 0.17
N GLN A 57 -8.04 3.90 1.16
CA GLN A 57 -9.03 4.95 1.08
C GLN A 57 -9.10 5.75 2.38
N ASN A 58 -9.61 6.97 2.25
CA ASN A 58 -9.94 7.79 3.42
C ASN A 58 -11.22 7.25 4.06
N ILE A 59 -11.14 6.90 5.34
CA ILE A 59 -12.29 6.46 6.15
C ILE A 59 -12.71 7.60 7.06
N ASP A 60 -11.76 8.14 7.82
CA ASP A 60 -11.98 9.24 8.74
C ASP A 60 -10.72 10.09 8.83
N GLN A 61 -10.78 11.26 8.21
CA GLN A 61 -9.66 12.20 8.20
C GLN A 61 -9.44 12.88 9.56
N THR A 62 -10.49 12.99 10.38
CA THR A 62 -10.38 13.61 11.70
C THR A 62 -9.58 12.72 12.67
N SER A 63 -9.67 11.40 12.47
CA SER A 63 -8.91 10.38 13.21
C SER A 63 -7.65 9.91 12.49
N ASP A 64 -7.15 10.64 11.47
CA ASP A 64 -5.97 10.28 10.66
C ASP A 64 -6.05 8.87 10.00
N LEU A 65 -7.26 8.35 9.79
CA LEU A 65 -7.52 7.11 9.04
C LEU A 65 -7.70 7.42 7.56
N CYS A 66 -6.60 7.85 6.94
CA CYS A 66 -6.52 8.24 5.55
C CYS A 66 -5.75 7.22 4.69
N ASN A 67 -5.82 7.40 3.37
CA ASN A 67 -5.06 6.58 2.43
C ASN A 67 -3.55 6.64 2.75
N GLY A 68 -2.93 5.47 2.88
CA GLY A 68 -1.52 5.32 3.24
C GLY A 68 -1.27 5.07 4.72
N THR A 69 -2.27 5.26 5.59
CA THR A 69 -2.12 4.94 7.03
C THR A 69 -1.83 3.45 7.18
N ARG A 70 -0.76 3.14 7.92
CA ARG A 70 -0.34 1.76 8.18
C ARG A 70 -0.85 1.26 9.50
N LEU A 71 -1.17 -0.02 9.47
CA LEU A 71 -1.88 -0.70 10.53
C LEU A 71 -1.26 -2.08 10.71
N ILE A 72 -1.32 -2.61 11.93
CA ILE A 72 -1.06 -4.03 12.22
C ILE A 72 -2.40 -4.71 12.45
N VAL A 73 -2.62 -5.85 11.81
CA VAL A 73 -3.82 -6.66 12.04
C VAL A 73 -3.75 -7.33 13.40
N ASN A 74 -4.77 -7.16 14.23
CA ASN A 74 -4.86 -7.80 15.53
C ASN A 74 -5.89 -8.95 15.50
N GLU A 75 -7.06 -8.67 14.94
CA GLU A 75 -8.23 -9.54 14.99
C GLU A 75 -8.91 -9.64 13.62
N LEU A 76 -9.35 -10.84 13.25
CA LEU A 76 -9.94 -11.14 11.95
C LEU A 76 -11.41 -11.55 12.09
N GLY A 77 -12.31 -10.57 12.08
CA GLY A 77 -13.75 -10.79 12.07
C GLY A 77 -14.33 -10.98 10.66
N SER A 78 -15.56 -11.49 10.56
CA SER A 78 -16.22 -11.69 9.26
C SER A 78 -16.55 -10.37 8.55
N ASN A 79 -16.94 -9.35 9.31
CA ASN A 79 -17.42 -8.06 8.79
C ASN A 79 -16.50 -6.88 9.11
N VAL A 80 -15.65 -7.03 10.13
CA VAL A 80 -14.73 -6.00 10.63
C VAL A 80 -13.37 -6.63 10.94
N ILE A 81 -12.31 -5.87 10.73
CA ILE A 81 -10.94 -6.25 11.10
C ILE A 81 -10.46 -5.29 12.18
N GLY A 82 -10.07 -5.84 13.32
CA GLY A 82 -9.45 -5.07 14.40
C GLY A 82 -7.97 -4.85 14.09
N VAL A 83 -7.52 -3.60 14.12
CA VAL A 83 -6.15 -3.22 13.77
C VAL A 83 -5.60 -2.18 14.75
N THR A 84 -4.27 -2.05 14.80
CA THR A 84 -3.58 -1.00 15.54
C THR A 84 -2.84 -0.07 14.59
N VAL A 85 -2.99 1.25 14.77
CA VAL A 85 -2.30 2.27 13.98
C VAL A 85 -0.81 2.28 14.33
N VAL A 86 0.06 2.26 13.32
CA VAL A 86 1.54 2.24 13.52
C VAL A 86 2.27 3.41 12.86
N THR A 87 1.54 4.31 12.21
CA THR A 87 2.10 5.53 11.60
C THR A 87 1.19 6.72 11.86
N GLY A 88 1.76 7.91 12.01
CA GLY A 88 0.99 9.16 12.15
C GLY A 88 0.92 9.66 13.59
N ARG A 89 -0.05 10.52 13.89
CA ARG A 89 -0.25 11.10 15.23
C ARG A 89 -0.91 10.12 16.20
N ASN A 90 -1.75 9.24 15.66
CA ASN A 90 -2.60 8.32 16.42
C ASN A 90 -1.96 6.93 16.58
N ILE A 91 -0.63 6.86 16.70
CA ILE A 91 0.10 5.58 16.85
C ILE A 91 -0.34 4.89 18.15
N GLY A 92 -0.65 3.60 18.06
CA GLY A 92 -1.11 2.78 19.18
C GLY A 92 -2.63 2.66 19.29
N ASP A 93 -3.38 3.50 18.57
CA ASP A 93 -4.84 3.45 18.60
C ASP A 93 -5.36 2.17 17.96
N LYS A 94 -6.34 1.56 18.64
CA LYS A 94 -7.08 0.40 18.13
C LYS A 94 -8.29 0.88 17.36
N VAL A 95 -8.40 0.47 16.11
CA VAL A 95 -9.52 0.83 15.24
C VAL A 95 -10.10 -0.41 14.56
N TYR A 96 -11.34 -0.31 14.11
CA TYR A 96 -12.03 -1.41 13.43
C TYR A 96 -12.35 -1.00 12.00
N ILE A 97 -11.82 -1.75 11.04
CA ILE A 97 -11.98 -1.46 9.62
C ILE A 97 -13.10 -2.34 9.05
N PRO A 98 -14.22 -1.76 8.60
CA PRO A 98 -15.30 -2.52 7.97
C PRO A 98 -15.02 -2.77 6.49
N ARG A 99 -15.78 -3.69 5.89
CA ARG A 99 -15.91 -3.77 4.43
C ARG A 99 -16.68 -2.55 3.91
N MET A 100 -16.24 -1.99 2.79
CA MET A 100 -16.91 -0.87 2.13
C MET A 100 -17.04 -1.11 0.63
N ASN A 101 -17.95 -0.36 0.01
CA ASN A 101 -18.09 -0.33 -1.44
C ASN A 101 -17.08 0.67 -2.01
N LEU A 102 -16.27 0.21 -2.96
CA LEU A 102 -15.18 0.98 -3.55
C LEU A 102 -15.40 1.10 -5.04
N ILE A 103 -15.42 2.33 -5.53
CA ILE A 103 -15.55 2.65 -6.96
C ILE A 103 -14.21 3.27 -7.38
N PRO A 104 -13.48 2.69 -8.34
CA PRO A 104 -12.22 3.24 -8.78
C PRO A 104 -12.46 4.61 -9.45
N SER A 105 -11.67 5.60 -9.06
CA SER A 105 -11.73 6.91 -9.69
C SER A 105 -11.00 6.84 -11.02
N ASN A 106 -11.67 7.18 -12.13
CA ASN A 106 -11.05 7.28 -13.46
C ASN A 106 -10.30 6.00 -13.88
N SER A 107 -11.01 4.87 -13.93
CA SER A 107 -10.43 3.56 -14.27
C SER A 107 -9.88 3.47 -15.70
N GLY A 108 -10.22 4.41 -16.59
CA GLY A 108 -9.95 4.30 -18.03
C GLY A 108 -10.72 3.15 -18.71
N LEU A 109 -11.58 2.46 -17.95
CA LEU A 109 -12.45 1.42 -18.47
C LEU A 109 -13.69 2.06 -19.08
N PRO A 110 -14.27 1.44 -20.12
CA PRO A 110 -15.51 1.93 -20.74
C PRO A 110 -16.73 1.80 -19.82
N PHE A 111 -16.57 1.18 -18.64
CA PHE A 111 -17.62 0.98 -17.65
C PHE A 111 -17.16 1.36 -16.24
N LYS A 112 -18.13 1.68 -15.39
CA LYS A 112 -17.92 1.81 -13.95
C LYS A 112 -18.31 0.51 -13.25
N PHE A 113 -17.54 0.11 -12.26
CA PHE A 113 -17.87 -1.00 -11.39
C PHE A 113 -17.56 -0.66 -9.94
N GLN A 114 -18.14 -1.44 -9.05
CA GLN A 114 -18.00 -1.32 -7.61
C GLN A 114 -17.45 -2.63 -7.06
N ARG A 115 -16.45 -2.54 -6.19
CA ARG A 115 -15.88 -3.66 -5.43
C ARG A 115 -16.19 -3.50 -3.94
N ARG A 116 -16.91 -4.46 -3.35
CA ARG A 116 -17.14 -4.51 -1.90
C ARG A 116 -16.06 -5.35 -1.23
N GLN A 117 -15.17 -4.71 -0.47
CA GLN A 117 -14.06 -5.36 0.22
C GLN A 117 -13.55 -4.49 1.38
N PHE A 118 -12.69 -5.02 2.24
CA PHE A 118 -11.90 -4.20 3.16
C PHE A 118 -10.95 -3.28 2.37
N PRO A 119 -10.86 -1.98 2.67
CA PRO A 119 -9.99 -1.03 1.98
C PRO A 119 -8.52 -1.19 2.43
N LEU A 120 -8.03 -2.43 2.46
CA LEU A 120 -6.72 -2.80 2.99
C LEU A 120 -5.91 -3.54 1.94
N THR A 121 -4.60 -3.29 1.94
CA THR A 121 -3.61 -4.09 1.22
C THR A 121 -2.46 -4.47 2.15
N VAL A 122 -1.84 -5.62 1.92
CA VAL A 122 -0.66 -6.04 2.70
C VAL A 122 0.54 -5.17 2.32
N CYS A 123 1.27 -4.64 3.31
CA CYS A 123 2.36 -3.69 3.08
C CYS A 123 3.68 -4.09 3.77
N PHE A 124 4.30 -5.18 3.32
CA PHE A 124 5.62 -5.60 3.85
C PHE A 124 6.74 -4.61 3.55
N ALA A 125 6.65 -3.92 2.42
CA ALA A 125 7.65 -2.96 1.97
C ALA A 125 6.99 -1.62 1.67
N MET A 126 7.82 -0.57 1.69
CA MET A 126 7.41 0.77 1.32
C MET A 126 8.43 1.36 0.36
N THR A 127 7.98 2.25 -0.52
CA THR A 127 8.91 3.04 -1.32
C THR A 127 9.63 4.06 -0.43
N ILE A 128 10.84 4.44 -0.83
CA ILE A 128 11.63 5.48 -0.14
C ILE A 128 10.83 6.78 -0.01
N ASN A 129 10.10 7.17 -1.06
CA ASN A 129 9.31 8.40 -1.03
C ASN A 129 8.21 8.35 0.03
N LYS A 130 7.59 7.18 0.25
CA LYS A 130 6.56 6.99 1.27
C LYS A 130 7.13 6.90 2.70
N SER A 131 8.43 6.69 2.87
CA SER A 131 9.08 6.73 4.19
C SER A 131 9.51 8.13 4.61
N GLN A 132 9.49 9.11 3.69
CA GLN A 132 9.89 10.48 3.97
C GLN A 132 9.09 11.07 5.15
N GLY A 133 9.79 11.70 6.09
CA GLY A 133 9.18 12.25 7.30
C GLY A 133 8.92 11.24 8.42
N GLN A 134 9.13 9.95 8.19
CA GLN A 134 8.98 8.91 9.23
C GLN A 134 10.32 8.59 9.89
N SER A 135 10.30 8.32 11.19
CA SER A 135 11.42 7.69 11.91
C SER A 135 11.08 6.23 12.17
N LEU A 136 11.96 5.33 11.76
CA LEU A 136 11.79 3.88 11.84
C LEU A 136 12.86 3.29 12.76
N SER A 137 12.50 2.25 13.51
CA SER A 137 13.42 1.61 14.45
C SER A 137 14.43 0.71 13.75
N HIS A 138 14.00 -0.05 12.72
CA HIS A 138 14.86 -0.91 11.91
C HIS A 138 14.38 -0.89 10.46
N VAL A 139 15.30 -0.86 9.50
CA VAL A 139 15.00 -0.76 8.07
C VAL A 139 15.84 -1.74 7.26
N GLY A 140 15.18 -2.53 6.41
CA GLY A 140 15.82 -3.19 5.27
C GLY A 140 15.67 -2.31 4.03
N LEU A 141 16.79 -1.80 3.50
CA LEU A 141 16.81 -1.04 2.25
C LEU A 141 17.17 -1.97 1.10
N TYR A 142 16.21 -2.26 0.23
CA TYR A 142 16.40 -3.08 -0.96
C TYR A 142 16.50 -2.22 -2.22
N LEU A 143 17.65 -2.29 -2.90
CA LEU A 143 17.95 -1.56 -4.13
C LEU A 143 18.26 -2.54 -5.25
N SER A 144 17.21 -3.04 -5.93
CA SER A 144 17.38 -3.82 -7.16
C SER A 144 17.82 -2.97 -8.37
N LYS A 145 17.63 -1.65 -8.27
CA LYS A 145 18.14 -0.64 -9.20
C LYS A 145 18.74 0.50 -8.39
N SER A 146 19.68 1.23 -8.98
CA SER A 146 20.25 2.43 -8.34
C SER A 146 19.17 3.51 -8.17
N VAL A 147 19.33 4.36 -7.14
CA VAL A 147 18.45 5.53 -6.96
C VAL A 147 18.56 6.46 -8.16
N PHE A 148 17.45 7.11 -8.50
CA PHE A 148 17.32 7.88 -9.75
C PHE A 148 16.97 9.35 -9.51
N THR A 149 16.65 9.72 -8.27
CA THR A 149 16.28 11.10 -7.89
C THR A 149 17.23 11.67 -6.85
N HIS A 150 17.35 13.00 -6.89
CA HIS A 150 18.13 13.76 -5.94
C HIS A 150 17.69 13.48 -4.50
N GLY A 151 18.65 13.25 -3.60
CA GLY A 151 18.39 13.10 -2.17
C GLY A 151 17.65 11.81 -1.78
N GLN A 152 17.29 10.94 -2.73
CA GLN A 152 16.50 9.73 -2.46
C GLN A 152 17.24 8.76 -1.53
N LEU A 153 18.53 8.54 -1.77
CA LEU A 153 19.34 7.69 -0.90
C LEU A 153 19.46 8.29 0.51
N TYR A 154 19.62 9.61 0.60
CA TYR A 154 19.63 10.32 1.88
C TYR A 154 18.30 10.16 2.62
N VAL A 155 17.16 10.30 1.93
CA VAL A 155 15.84 10.06 2.53
C VAL A 155 15.78 8.66 3.13
N ALA A 156 16.19 7.62 2.39
CA ALA A 156 16.17 6.25 2.88
C ALA A 156 17.06 6.03 4.11
N LEU A 157 18.31 6.51 4.06
CA LEU A 157 19.29 6.31 5.14
C LEU A 157 18.94 7.10 6.40
N SER A 158 18.35 8.29 6.25
CA SER A 158 17.94 9.15 7.37
C SER A 158 16.70 8.67 8.11
N ARG A 159 16.07 7.55 7.71
CA ARG A 159 14.88 7.03 8.41
C ARG A 159 15.21 6.35 9.72
N VAL A 160 16.45 5.91 9.92
CA VAL A 160 16.92 5.26 11.16
C VAL A 160 17.80 6.20 11.97
N LYS A 161 17.90 5.95 13.29
CA LYS A 161 18.75 6.74 14.18
C LYS A 161 20.20 6.29 14.18
N SER A 162 20.46 5.00 13.96
CA SER A 162 21.80 4.42 14.03
C SER A 162 22.11 3.59 12.79
N ARG A 163 23.40 3.48 12.44
CA ARG A 163 23.86 2.66 11.32
C ARG A 163 23.56 1.16 11.52
N SER A 164 23.56 0.67 12.76
CA SER A 164 23.22 -0.71 13.11
C SER A 164 21.78 -1.09 12.75
N ASP A 165 20.92 -0.09 12.63
CA ASP A 165 19.48 -0.26 12.51
C ASP A 165 19.04 -0.34 11.04
N ILE A 166 19.99 -0.24 10.10
CA ILE A 166 19.74 -0.33 8.66
C ILE A 166 20.61 -1.40 8.01
N ASN A 167 19.94 -2.29 7.28
CA ASN A 167 20.58 -3.29 6.42
C ASN A 167 20.30 -2.95 4.97
N VAL A 168 21.34 -2.84 4.14
CA VAL A 168 21.21 -2.46 2.73
C VAL A 168 21.56 -3.66 1.85
N LEU A 169 20.64 -4.03 0.97
CA LEU A 169 20.83 -5.04 -0.07
C LEU A 169 20.80 -4.35 -1.44
N ILE A 170 21.92 -4.38 -2.16
CA ILE A 170 22.08 -3.73 -3.47
C ILE A 170 22.32 -4.83 -4.50
N LEU A 171 21.55 -4.81 -5.58
CA LEU A 171 21.75 -5.69 -6.73
C LEU A 171 22.07 -4.88 -7.99
N ASP A 172 22.72 -5.53 -8.96
CA ASP A 172 22.80 -5.03 -10.33
C ASP A 172 21.59 -5.48 -11.17
N GLU A 173 21.59 -5.12 -12.46
CA GLU A 173 20.50 -5.42 -13.39
C GLU A 173 20.32 -6.92 -13.62
N ASP A 174 21.38 -7.70 -13.40
CA ASP A 174 21.39 -9.16 -13.53
C ASP A 174 21.06 -9.86 -12.19
N GLY A 175 20.80 -9.09 -11.12
CA GLY A 175 20.47 -9.62 -9.80
C GLY A 175 21.68 -10.02 -8.94
N ASN A 176 22.91 -9.69 -9.35
CA ASN A 176 24.10 -9.98 -8.56
C ASN A 176 24.33 -8.93 -7.47
N LEU A 177 24.90 -9.37 -6.36
CA LEU A 177 25.22 -8.49 -5.23
C LEU A 177 26.24 -7.41 -5.60
N LYS A 178 25.93 -6.16 -5.23
CA LYS A 178 26.84 -5.02 -5.33
C LYS A 178 27.17 -4.45 -3.95
N SER A 179 28.39 -3.94 -3.82
CA SER A 179 28.87 -3.25 -2.62
C SER A 179 28.60 -1.75 -2.62
N SER A 180 28.19 -1.17 -3.75
CA SER A 180 28.00 0.28 -3.91
C SER A 180 26.85 0.61 -4.86
N THR A 181 26.23 1.77 -4.66
CA THR A 181 25.19 2.34 -5.53
C THR A 181 25.52 3.78 -5.90
N LYS A 182 24.95 4.27 -7.01
CA LYS A 182 25.10 5.67 -7.42
C LYS A 182 24.26 6.57 -6.52
N ASN A 183 24.85 7.66 -6.01
CA ASN A 183 24.12 8.72 -5.33
C ASN A 183 23.85 9.86 -6.31
N VAL A 184 22.61 10.35 -6.38
CA VAL A 184 22.22 11.49 -7.23
C VAL A 184 22.11 12.73 -6.34
N VAL A 185 22.98 13.71 -6.55
CA VAL A 185 23.07 14.94 -5.76
C VAL A 185 23.09 16.15 -6.71
N LEU A 186 22.32 17.20 -6.42
CA LEU A 186 22.29 18.42 -7.21
C LEU A 186 23.56 19.22 -6.90
N LYS A 187 24.12 19.88 -7.91
CA LYS A 187 25.40 20.58 -7.78
C LYS A 187 25.36 21.74 -6.78
N GLU A 188 24.18 22.33 -6.57
CA GLU A 188 23.99 23.48 -5.68
C GLU A 188 24.32 23.18 -4.21
N ASP A 189 24.15 21.92 -3.77
CA ASP A 189 24.44 21.49 -2.40
C ASP A 189 25.94 21.34 -2.11
N PHE A 190 26.79 21.25 -3.16
CA PHE A 190 28.24 21.15 -3.00
C PHE A 190 28.93 22.51 -2.87
N ASN A 191 28.25 23.61 -3.20
CA ASN A 191 28.83 24.96 -3.10
C ASN A 191 28.74 25.55 -1.68
N ASN A 192 28.12 24.83 -0.74
CA ASN A 192 27.93 25.25 0.66
C ASN A 192 28.66 24.34 1.68
N ILE A 193 29.66 23.57 1.24
CA ILE A 193 30.55 22.75 2.08
C ILE A 193 31.99 23.25 1.89
#